data_AF-A0A0Q7XL39-F1
#
_entry.id   AF-A0A0Q7XL39-F1
#
_cell.length_a   1.000
_cell.length_b   1.000
_cell.length_c   1.000
_cell.angle_alpha   90.00
_cell.angle_beta   90.00
_cell.angle_gamma   90.00
#
_symmetry.space_group_name_H-M   'P 1'
#
loop_
_entity.id
_entity.type
_entity.pdbx_description
1 polymer ?
#
loop_
_entity_poly.entity_id
_entity_poly.type
_entity_poly.pdbx_seq_one_letter_code
_entity_poly.pdbx_strand_id
1 'polypeptide(L)'
;MAQDYERIGRFIYSFHRICGSVEALTETALAENAPRELKVRAARLAQKFKHILENAASTADSEIEATLNDASEVQMEIKKWQSV
;
A
#
# COMPACT_ATOMS: atom_id res chain seq x y z
N MET A 1 4.92 18.61 14.38
CA MET A 1 4.47 17.57 15.33
C MET A 1 2.99 17.23 15.16
N ALA A 2 2.03 18.08 15.57
CA ALA A 2 0.58 17.73 15.41
C ALA A 2 0.16 17.52 13.93
N GLN A 3 0.66 18.36 13.02
CA GLN A 3 0.38 18.28 11.59
C GLN A 3 0.93 17.00 10.93
N ASP A 4 2.06 16.49 11.40
CA ASP A 4 2.70 15.27 10.86
C ASP A 4 1.89 14.02 11.24
N TYR A 5 1.37 13.97 12.48
CA TYR A 5 0.50 12.90 12.94
C TYR A 5 -0.83 12.86 12.19
N GLU A 6 -1.46 14.01 11.94
CA GLU A 6 -2.69 14.05 11.14
C GLU A 6 -2.45 13.62 9.70
N ARG A 7 -1.35 14.07 9.09
CA ARG A 7 -0.97 13.71 7.73
C ARG A 7 -0.78 12.20 7.59
N ILE A 8 0.02 11.59 8.47
CA ILE A 8 0.29 10.16 8.43
C ILE A 8 -0.95 9.35 8.81
N GLY A 9 -1.77 9.85 9.75
CA GLY A 9 -3.07 9.25 10.04
C GLY A 9 -4.00 9.19 8.83
N ARG A 10 -4.06 10.27 8.03
CA ARG A 10 -4.81 10.29 6.76
C ARG A 10 -4.25 9.33 5.72
N PHE A 11 -2.92 9.22 5.64
CA PHE A 11 -2.26 8.24 4.78
C PHE A 11 -2.64 6.81 5.16
N ILE A 12 -2.48 6.43 6.42
CA ILE A 12 -2.83 5.10 6.94
C ILE A 12 -4.30 4.80 6.63
N TYR A 13 -5.20 5.70 7.00
CA TYR A 13 -6.63 5.53 6.75
C TYR A 13 -6.94 5.31 5.26
N SER A 14 -6.38 6.16 4.39
CA SER A 14 -6.61 6.07 2.94
C SER A 14 -6.06 4.77 2.36
N PHE A 15 -4.85 4.38 2.77
CA PHE A 15 -4.21 3.15 2.33
C PHE A 15 -5.03 1.92 2.71
N HIS A 16 -5.44 1.82 3.98
CA HIS A 16 -6.30 0.73 4.46
C HIS A 16 -7.68 0.74 3.78
N ARG A 17 -8.24 1.92 3.46
CA ARG A 17 -9.49 2.00 2.69
C ARG A 17 -9.33 1.46 1.26
N ILE A 18 -8.17 1.62 0.65
CA ILE A 18 -7.88 1.11 -0.71
C ILE A 18 -7.64 -0.39 -0.68
N CYS A 19 -6.62 -0.83 0.07
CA CYS A 19 -6.11 -2.21 0.04
C CYS A 19 -6.72 -3.13 1.12
N GLY A 20 -7.54 -2.60 2.02
CA GLY A 20 -8.04 -3.31 3.22
C GLY A 20 -7.01 -3.29 4.35
N SER A 21 -5.85 -3.89 4.13
CA SER A 21 -4.75 -3.92 5.10
C SER A 21 -3.41 -4.24 4.46
N VAL A 22 -2.32 -4.04 5.21
CA VAL A 22 -0.97 -4.45 4.80
C VAL A 22 -0.86 -5.98 4.79
N GLU A 23 -1.59 -6.65 5.69
CA GLU A 23 -1.68 -8.11 5.76
C GLU A 23 -2.30 -8.67 4.48
N ALA A 24 -3.39 -8.08 3.97
CA ALA A 24 -4.03 -8.52 2.72
C ALA A 24 -3.09 -8.40 1.50
N LEU A 25 -2.25 -7.36 1.46
CA LEU A 25 -1.21 -7.23 0.43
C LEU A 25 -0.13 -8.31 0.59
N THR A 26 0.24 -8.64 1.82
CA THR A 26 1.23 -9.67 2.11
C THR A 26 0.70 -11.06 1.74
N GLU A 27 -0.58 -11.36 2.02
CA GLU A 27 -1.24 -12.59 1.59
C GLU A 27 -1.25 -12.72 0.06
N THR A 28 -1.59 -11.64 -0.65
CA THR A 28 -1.50 -11.59 -2.12
C THR A 28 -0.07 -11.83 -2.61
N ALA A 29 0.93 -11.23 -1.95
CA ALA A 29 2.33 -11.41 -2.28
C ALA A 29 2.83 -12.85 -2.09
N LEU A 30 2.18 -13.62 -1.22
CA LEU A 30 2.52 -15.01 -0.93
C LEU A 30 1.66 -16.02 -1.72
N ALA A 31 0.50 -15.62 -2.23
CA ALA A 31 -0.42 -16.49 -2.96
C ALA A 31 0.27 -17.26 -4.11
N GLU A 32 0.11 -18.59 -4.12
CA GLU A 32 0.77 -19.47 -5.10
C GLU A 32 0.28 -19.22 -6.53
N ASN A 33 -1.03 -18.98 -6.69
CA ASN A 33 -1.69 -18.80 -7.98
C ASN A 33 -1.74 -17.34 -8.47
N ALA A 34 -1.13 -16.41 -7.74
CA ALA A 34 -1.09 -15.01 -8.15
C ALA A 34 0.01 -14.79 -9.22
N PRO A 35 -0.24 -13.93 -10.23
CA PRO A 35 0.78 -13.55 -11.19
C PRO A 35 2.04 -13.02 -10.50
N ARG A 36 3.22 -13.44 -10.96
CA ARG A 36 4.51 -13.08 -10.35
C ARG A 36 4.68 -11.56 -10.18
N GLU A 37 4.31 -10.79 -11.21
CA GLU A 37 4.42 -9.33 -11.17
C GLU A 37 3.51 -8.72 -10.10
N LEU A 38 2.29 -9.23 -9.97
CA LEU A 38 1.35 -8.81 -8.93
C LEU A 38 1.91 -9.09 -7.54
N LYS A 39 2.51 -10.28 -7.33
CA LYS A 39 3.14 -10.65 -6.05
C LYS A 39 4.26 -9.66 -5.68
N VAL A 40 5.13 -9.34 -6.62
CA VAL A 40 6.25 -8.41 -6.41
C VAL A 40 5.73 -7.00 -6.10
N ARG A 41 4.72 -6.53 -6.84
CA ARG A 41 4.15 -5.19 -6.61
C ARG A 41 3.45 -5.11 -5.25
N ALA A 42 2.68 -6.12 -4.87
CA ALA A 42 2.02 -6.18 -3.56
C ALA A 42 3.06 -6.19 -2.41
N ALA A 43 4.12 -6.99 -2.52
CA ALA A 43 5.21 -7.02 -1.55
C ALA A 43 5.92 -5.65 -1.43
N ARG A 44 6.25 -5.04 -2.57
CA ARG A 44 6.91 -3.73 -2.61
C ARG A 44 6.03 -2.65 -1.99
N LEU A 45 4.72 -2.69 -2.23
CA LEU A 45 3.78 -1.74 -1.66
C LEU A 45 3.69 -1.87 -0.14
N ALA A 46 3.64 -3.11 0.38
CA ALA A 46 3.68 -3.36 1.82
C ALA A 46 4.97 -2.83 2.47
N GLN A 47 6.11 -2.97 1.78
CA GLN A 47 7.39 -2.39 2.23
C GLN A 47 7.39 -0.86 2.21
N LYS A 48 6.87 -0.23 1.13
CA LYS A 48 6.74 1.23 1.05
C LYS A 48 5.89 1.78 2.19
N PHE A 49 4.76 1.13 2.49
CA PHE A 49 3.91 1.52 3.61
C PHE A 49 4.69 1.55 4.93
N LYS A 50 5.42 0.47 5.25
CA LYS A 50 6.26 0.41 6.45
C LYS A 50 7.33 1.50 6.47
N HIS A 51 8.00 1.71 5.33
CA HIS A 51 9.02 2.74 5.20
C HIS A 51 8.48 4.14 5.51
N ILE A 52 7.28 4.48 5.00
CA ILE A 52 6.62 5.76 5.29
C ILE A 52 6.27 5.88 6.78
N LEU A 53 5.83 4.80 7.44
CA LEU A 53 5.55 4.84 8.87
C LEU A 53 6.81 5.05 9.72
N GLU A 54 7.90 4.39 9.36
CA GLU A 54 9.19 4.52 10.05
C GLU A 54 9.82 5.91 9.84
N ASN A 55 9.53 6.55 8.69
CA ASN A 55 10.09 7.85 8.30
C ASN A 55 9.03 8.96 8.24
N ALA A 56 7.93 8.79 9.01
CA ALA A 56 6.73 9.62 9.00
C ALA A 56 6.97 11.13 9.00
N ALA A 57 7.97 11.60 9.76
CA ALA A 57 8.29 13.03 9.88
C ALA A 57 9.07 13.59 8.68
N SER A 58 9.74 12.75 7.90
CA SER A 58 10.62 13.16 6.79
C SER A 58 10.13 12.72 5.41
N THR A 59 9.15 11.82 5.32
CA THR A 59 8.51 11.43 4.06
C THR A 59 7.86 12.66 3.41
N ALA A 60 8.08 12.87 2.11
CA ALA A 60 7.45 13.96 1.36
C ALA A 60 5.98 13.65 1.00
N ASP A 61 5.14 14.68 0.86
CA ASP A 61 3.74 14.52 0.46
C ASP A 61 3.60 13.82 -0.89
N SER A 62 4.48 14.14 -1.84
CA SER A 62 4.52 13.50 -3.16
C SER A 62 4.78 11.98 -3.09
N GLU A 63 5.55 11.52 -2.10
CA GLU A 63 5.80 10.10 -1.88
C GLU A 63 4.59 9.38 -1.27
N ILE A 64 3.87 10.06 -0.37
CA ILE A 64 2.59 9.60 0.18
C ILE A 64 1.57 9.45 -0.94
N GLU A 65 1.40 10.49 -1.75
CA GLU A 65 0.46 10.49 -2.89
C GLU A 65 0.81 9.42 -3.92
N ALA A 66 2.08 9.30 -4.31
CA ALA A 66 2.54 8.27 -5.22
C ALA A 66 2.26 6.86 -4.66
N THR A 67 2.45 6.65 -3.36
CA THR A 67 2.17 5.36 -2.72
C THR A 67 0.69 5.03 -2.69
N LEU A 68 -0.19 6.02 -2.49
CA LEU A 68 -1.65 5.82 -2.55
C LEU A 68 -2.15 5.55 -3.99
N ASN A 69 -1.52 6.17 -4.99
CA ASN A 69 -1.81 5.88 -6.40
C ASN A 69 -1.37 4.45 -6.76
N ASP A 70 -0.13 4.08 -6.43
CA ASP A 70 0.36 2.70 -6.59
C ASP A 70 -0.57 1.69 -5.89
N ALA A 71 -1.04 2.02 -4.68
CA ALA A 71 -1.97 1.16 -3.93
C ALA A 71 -3.30 0.95 -4.67
N SER A 72 -3.83 2.00 -5.28
CA SER A 72 -5.07 1.92 -6.05
C SER A 72 -4.90 1.05 -7.29
N GLU A 73 -3.79 1.19 -8.02
CA GLU A 73 -3.48 0.37 -9.19
C GLU A 73 -3.33 -1.11 -8.82
N VAL A 74 -2.50 -1.41 -7.82
CA VAL A 74 -2.28 -2.79 -7.37
C VAL A 74 -3.61 -3.40 -6.89
N GLN A 75 -4.43 -2.65 -6.16
CA GLN A 75 -5.72 -3.17 -5.71
C GLN A 75 -6.68 -3.47 -6.87
N MET A 76 -6.69 -2.66 -7.93
CA MET A 76 -7.47 -2.97 -9.13
C MET A 76 -7.01 -4.27 -9.79
N GLU A 77 -5.71 -4.49 -9.88
CA GLU A 77 -5.15 -5.74 -10.42
C GLU A 77 -5.46 -6.96 -9.56
N ILE A 78 -5.39 -6.83 -8.22
CA ILE A 78 -5.80 -7.88 -7.28
C ILE A 78 -7.26 -8.25 -7.50
N LYS A 79 -8.15 -7.26 -7.53
CA LYS A 79 -9.59 -7.48 -7.76
C LYS A 79 -9.84 -8.17 -9.10
N LYS A 80 -9.15 -7.72 -10.15
CA LYS A 80 -9.26 -8.33 -11.48
C LYS A 80 -8.84 -9.80 -11.46
N TRP A 81 -7.72 -10.11 -10.80
CA TRP A 81 -7.24 -11.48 -10.65
C TRP A 81 -8.20 -12.36 -9.85
N GLN A 82 -8.74 -11.87 -8.73
CA GLN A 82 -9.67 -12.62 -7.88
C GLN A 82 -11.07 -12.83 -8.50
N SER A 83 -11.39 -12.10 -9.57
CA SER A 83 -12.66 -12.23 -10.29
C SER A 83 -12.61 -13.26 -11.43
N VAL A 84 -11.46 -13.92 -11.63
CA VAL A 84 -11.21 -14.99 -12.62
C VAL A 84 -11.27 -16.34 -11.93
#